data_AF-A0A2T7QBL1-F1
#
_entry.id   AF-A0A2T7QBL1-F1
#
_cell.length_a   1.000
_cell.length_b   1.000
_cell.length_c   1.000
_cell.angle_alpha   90.00
_cell.angle_beta   90.00
_cell.angle_gamma   90.00
#
_symmetry.space_group_name_H-M   'P 1'
#
loop_
_entity.id
_entity.type
_entity.pdbx_description
1 polymer ?
#
loop_
_entity_poly.entity_id
_entity_poly.type
_entity_poly.pdbx_seq_one_letter_code
_entity_poly.pdbx_strand_id
1 'polypeptide(L)' 'MKELIDRLTSEVGLTEEQAIKAVTMMKDFAKEKFPLLSGAIEKVFTKYSYKKDEDDFLA' A
#
# COMPACT_ATOMS: atom_id res chain seq x y z
N MET A 1 -5.75 3.12 1.42
CA MET A 1 -5.06 2.24 0.46
C MET A 1 -5.96 1.14 -0.08
N LYS A 2 -6.96 0.66 0.68
CA LYS A 2 -7.98 -0.30 0.18
C LYS A 2 -8.55 0.09 -1.19
N GLU A 3 -9.06 1.32 -1.33
CA GLU A 3 -9.57 1.82 -2.63
C GLU A 3 -8.54 1.74 -3.77
N LEU A 4 -7.27 2.04 -3.50
CA LEU A 4 -6.20 1.92 -4.51
C LEU A 4 -5.95 0.46 -4.88
N ILE A 5 -5.95 -0.45 -3.90
CA ILE A 5 -5.86 -1.89 -4.13
C ILE A 5 -7.05 -2.36 -4.96
N ASP A 6 -8.27 -1.95 -4.62
CA ASP A 6 -9.49 -2.31 -5.34
C ASP A 6 -9.47 -1.82 -6.80
N ARG A 7 -8.94 -0.63 -7.08
CA ARG A 7 -8.73 -0.14 -8.45
C ARG A 7 -7.67 -0.93 -9.19
N LEU A 8 -6.55 -1.25 -8.54
CA LEU A 8 -5.48 -2.06 -9.14
C LEU A 8 -5.96 -3.49 -9.47
N THR A 9 -6.85 -4.06 -8.68
CA THR A 9 -7.42 -5.38 -8.97
C THR A 9 -8.52 -5.31 -10.03
N SER A 10 -9.43 -4.34 -9.94
CA SER A 10 -10.60 -4.26 -10.85
C SER A 10 -10.32 -3.62 -12.21
N GLU A 11 -9.49 -2.58 -12.27
CA GLU A 11 -9.23 -1.82 -13.50
C GLU A 11 -7.98 -2.33 -14.24
N VAL A 12 -6.95 -2.75 -13.50
CA VAL A 12 -5.67 -3.22 -14.06
C VAL A 12 -5.59 -4.74 -14.11
N GLY A 13 -6.44 -5.45 -13.36
CA GLY A 13 -6.47 -6.92 -13.35
C GLY A 13 -5.36 -7.56 -12.52
N LEU A 14 -4.74 -6.82 -11.58
CA LEU A 14 -3.76 -7.40 -10.67
C LEU A 14 -4.42 -8.33 -9.64
N THR A 15 -3.70 -9.35 -9.19
CA THR A 15 -4.10 -10.04 -7.96
C THR A 15 -3.93 -9.10 -6.76
N GLU A 16 -4.65 -9.37 -5.67
CA GLU A 16 -4.51 -8.59 -4.42
C GLU A 16 -3.05 -8.52 -3.95
N GLU A 17 -2.33 -9.65 -4.01
CA GLU A 17 -0.90 -9.71 -3.66
C GLU A 17 -0.04 -8.84 -4.58
N GLN A 18 -0.30 -8.84 -5.90
CA GLN A 18 0.41 -7.99 -6.86
C GLN A 18 0.13 -6.51 -6.62
N ALA A 19 -1.12 -6.14 -6.32
CA ALA A 19 -1.49 -4.77 -6.01
C ALA A 19 -0.79 -4.27 -4.74
N ILE A 20 -0.74 -5.08 -3.68
CA ILE A 20 -0.01 -4.75 -2.45
C ILE A 20 1.48 -4.57 -2.72
N LYS A 21 2.09 -5.46 -3.52
CA LYS A 21 3.50 -5.34 -3.92
C LYS A 21 3.76 -4.09 -4.75
N ALA A 22 2.90 -3.77 -5.73
CA ALA A 22 3.04 -2.59 -6.58
C ALA A 22 3.03 -1.31 -5.74
N VAL A 23 2.06 -1.20 -4.83
CA VAL A 23 1.93 -0.06 -3.93
C VAL A 23 3.13 0.05 -2.97
N THR A 24 3.63 -1.07 -2.46
CA THR A 24 4.84 -1.12 -1.63
C THR A 24 6.08 -0.65 -2.42
N MET A 25 6.26 -1.12 -3.65
CA MET A 25 7.35 -0.69 -4.51
C MET A 25 7.28 0.82 -4.79
N MET A 26 6.09 1.39 -5.00
CA MET A 26 5.92 2.83 -5.14
C MET A 26 6.33 3.61 -3.89
N LYS A 27 6.05 3.08 -2.68
CA LYS A 27 6.53 3.67 -1.42
C LYS A 27 8.05 3.78 -1.42
N ASP A 28 8.71 2.67 -1.70
CA ASP A 28 10.15 2.56 -1.58
C ASP A 28 10.84 3.41 -2.64
N PHE A 29 10.33 3.39 -3.87
CA PHE A 29 10.77 4.28 -4.93
C PHE A 29 10.60 5.76 -4.55
N ALA A 30 9.47 6.15 -3.97
CA ALA A 30 9.26 7.53 -3.53
C ALA A 30 10.25 7.94 -2.42
N LYS A 31 10.56 7.04 -1.48
CA LYS A 31 11.57 7.30 -0.43
C LYS A 31 12.97 7.46 -1.01
N GLU A 32 13.33 6.63 -2.00
CA GLU A 32 14.61 6.75 -2.70
C GLU A 32 14.75 8.07 -3.46
N LYS A 33 13.67 8.52 -4.13
CA LYS A 33 13.69 9.77 -4.90
C LYS A 33 13.56 11.02 -4.04
N PHE A 34 12.91 10.93 -2.89
CA PHE A 34 12.66 12.05 -1.99
C PHE A 34 13.14 11.74 -0.57
N PRO A 35 14.46 11.56 -0.36
CA PRO A 35 15.02 11.09 0.91
C PRO A 35 14.68 12.00 2.10
N LEU A 36 14.65 13.31 1.89
CA LEU A 36 14.25 14.31 2.90
C LEU A 36 12.80 14.13 3.38
N LEU A 37 11.94 13.54 2.55
CA LEU A 37 10.53 13.30 2.85
C LEU A 37 10.25 11.86 3.30
N SER A 38 11.28 11.01 3.43
CA SER A 38 11.11 9.58 3.74
C SER A 38 10.26 9.34 4.99
N GLY A 39 10.47 10.11 6.05
CA GLY A 39 9.69 9.99 7.29
C GLY A 39 8.22 10.38 7.12
N ALA A 40 7.90 11.35 6.26
CA ALA A 40 6.53 11.73 5.96
C ALA A 40 5.84 10.67 5.09
N ILE A 41 6.54 10.15 4.08
CA ILE A 41 6.06 9.06 3.22
C ILE A 41 5.74 7.82 4.07
N GLU A 42 6.63 7.43 4.99
CA GLU A 42 6.41 6.29 5.88
C GLU A 42 5.17 6.48 6.78
N LYS A 43 4.96 7.69 7.30
CA LYS A 43 3.77 8.01 8.12
C LYS A 43 2.47 7.88 7.33
N VAL A 44 2.43 8.39 6.10
CA VAL A 44 1.26 8.28 5.22
C VAL A 44 0.96 6.83 4.92
N PHE A 45 1.97 6.07 4.48
CA PHE A 45 1.79 4.66 4.15
C PHE A 45 1.36 3.83 5.36
N THR A 46 1.91 4.08 6.55
CA THR A 46 1.48 3.40 7.78
C THR A 46 0.04 3.75 8.16
N LYS A 47 -0.36 5.03 8.06
CA LYS A 47 -1.71 5.48 8.43
C LYS A 47 -2.80 4.89 7.55
N TYR A 48 -2.50 4.71 6.26
CA TYR A 48 -3.49 4.28 5.28
C TYR A 48 -3.28 2.85 4.80
N SER A 49 -2.29 2.11 5.36
CA SER A 49 -1.90 0.78 4.90
C SER A 49 -3.10 -0.15 4.79
N TYR A 50 -3.06 -1.00 3.77
CA TYR A 50 -4.03 -2.07 3.68
C TYR A 50 -3.67 -3.13 4.71
N LYS A 51 -4.47 -3.22 5.77
CA LYS A 51 -4.46 -4.36 6.69
C LYS A 51 -5.47 -5.34 6.12
N LYS A 52 -5.01 -6.47 5.61
CA LYS A 52 -5.89 -7.62 5.39
C LYS A 52 -6.30 -8.06 6.80
N ASP A 53 -7.60 -8.07 7.08
CA ASP A 53 -8.13 -8.32 8.41
C ASP A 53 -7.68 -9.71 8.93
N GLU A 54 -6.54 -9.76 9.62
CA GLU A 54 -6.23 -10.84 10.56
C GLU A 54 -7.02 -10.64 11.88
N ASP A 55 -7.65 -9.47 12.07
CA ASP A 55 -8.44 -9.12 13.25
C ASP A 55 -9.90 -9.64 13.20
N ASP A 56 -10.42 -10.05 12.04
CA ASP A 56 -11.81 -10.59 11.90
C ASP A 56 -11.93 -12.09 12.26
N PHE A 57 -10.80 -12.77 12.54
CA PHE A 57 -10.78 -14.17 12.99
C PHE A 57 -10.82 -14.32 14.53
N LEU A 58 -10.71 -13.21 15.28
CA LEU A 58 -10.67 -13.20 16.75
C LEU A 58 -11.76 -12.32 17.41
N ALA A 59 -12.83 -11.99 16.68
CA ALA A 59 -14.03 -11.32 17.23
C ALA A 59 -15.19 -12.30 17.47
#